data_AF-A0A1X0US81-F1
#
_entry.id   AF-A0A1X0US81-F1
#
_cell.length_a   1.000
_cell.length_b   1.000
_cell.length_c   1.000
_cell.angle_alpha   90.00
_cell.angle_beta   90.00
_cell.angle_gamma   90.00
#
_symmetry.space_group_name_H-M   'P 1'
#
loop_
_entity.id
_entity.type
_entity.pdbx_description
1 polymer ?
#
loop_
_entity_poly.entity_id
_entity_poly.type
_entity_poly.pdbx_seq_one_letter_code
_entity_poly.pdbx_strand_id
1 'polypeptide(L)'
;MRRGMLATAAALTLLTGCGQPVEGTPVAGEPSLANQFDPCTIPDDAIARTGLDPQSEREGLGPGTSTREWKMCGWNGPTGNTWYSYQIQFSQRFTLEDVRKKADNTDFSDITVGRRTALQYRLQATDALGICNLAFDTNEGLAQIFALSHSVTDTKNGDLCEIVFRHTEDIEQFLPPS
;
A
#
# COMPACT_ATOMS: atom_id res chain seq x y z
N MET A 1 -21.91 75.35 -36.44
CA MET A 1 -20.54 75.65 -36.92
C MET A 1 -19.69 76.04 -35.71
N ARG A 2 -18.55 75.36 -35.49
CA ARG A 2 -17.38 75.73 -34.63
C ARG A 2 -17.61 75.91 -33.12
N ARG A 3 -16.70 75.58 -32.18
CA ARG A 3 -15.59 74.61 -31.98
C ARG A 3 -14.96 74.97 -30.61
N GLY A 4 -14.62 73.98 -29.78
CA GLY A 4 -13.62 74.05 -28.68
C GLY A 4 -14.22 74.29 -27.27
N MET A 5 -13.70 73.74 -26.17
CA MET A 5 -12.41 73.07 -25.90
C MET A 5 -12.45 72.36 -24.52
N LEU A 6 -11.75 71.21 -24.44
CA LEU A 6 -10.94 70.67 -23.33
C LEU A 6 -11.56 70.22 -21.99
N ALA A 7 -11.52 68.90 -21.75
CA ALA A 7 -10.98 68.33 -20.51
C ALA A 7 -10.59 66.85 -20.74
N THR A 8 -9.29 66.61 -20.79
CA THR A 8 -8.64 65.29 -20.75
C THR A 8 -8.68 64.71 -19.33
N ALA A 9 -9.15 63.47 -19.17
CA ALA A 9 -8.81 62.62 -18.02
C ALA A 9 -8.68 61.17 -18.48
N ALA A 10 -7.58 60.54 -18.08
CA ALA A 10 -7.01 59.33 -18.66
C ALA A 10 -7.89 58.08 -18.48
N ALA A 11 -8.09 57.33 -19.56
CA ALA A 11 -8.67 56.00 -19.53
C ALA A 11 -7.56 54.97 -19.26
N LEU A 12 -7.59 54.33 -18.09
CA LEU A 12 -6.80 53.15 -17.76
C LEU A 12 -7.25 51.98 -18.65
N THR A 13 -6.40 51.57 -19.58
CA THR A 13 -6.52 50.31 -20.31
C THR A 13 -6.11 49.16 -19.39
N LEU A 14 -7.06 48.34 -18.93
CA LEU A 14 -6.76 47.01 -18.41
C LEU A 14 -7.14 45.99 -19.49
N LEU A 15 -6.10 45.26 -19.93
CA LEU A 15 -6.18 44.22 -20.93
C LEU A 15 -7.16 43.12 -20.50
N THR A 16 -8.00 42.71 -21.45
CA THR A 16 -8.83 41.50 -21.37
C THR A 16 -7.94 40.26 -21.33
N GLY A 17 -7.86 39.62 -20.17
CA GLY A 17 -7.40 38.24 -20.04
C GLY A 17 -8.60 37.30 -19.92
N CYS A 18 -9.02 36.68 -21.03
CA CYS A 18 -9.97 35.57 -21.02
C CYS A 18 -9.29 34.33 -20.42
N GLY A 19 -9.19 34.27 -19.09
CA GLY A 19 -8.90 33.05 -18.36
C GLY A 19 -10.17 32.63 -17.64
N GLN A 20 -10.98 31.76 -18.26
CA GLN A 20 -12.04 31.11 -17.51
C GLN A 20 -11.39 30.35 -16.36
N PRO A 21 -11.82 30.56 -15.10
CA PRO A 21 -11.46 29.64 -14.04
C PRO A 21 -12.00 28.28 -14.46
N VAL A 22 -11.10 27.33 -14.72
CA VAL A 22 -11.51 25.93 -14.70
C VAL A 22 -11.79 25.69 -13.23
N GLU A 23 -13.06 25.80 -12.85
CA GLU A 23 -13.59 25.25 -11.61
C GLU A 23 -13.39 23.74 -11.69
N GLY A 24 -12.16 23.29 -11.42
CA GLY A 24 -11.91 21.92 -11.06
C GLY A 24 -12.61 21.71 -9.73
N THR A 25 -13.83 21.20 -9.76
CA THR A 25 -14.43 20.58 -8.59
C THR A 25 -13.41 19.56 -8.11
N PRO A 26 -12.86 19.69 -6.88
CA PRO A 26 -12.11 18.59 -6.31
C PRO A 26 -13.10 17.43 -6.25
N VAL A 27 -12.86 16.41 -7.08
CA VAL A 27 -13.52 15.13 -6.89
C VAL A 27 -13.08 14.71 -5.51
N ALA A 28 -13.98 14.85 -4.54
CA ALA A 28 -13.76 14.34 -3.19
C ALA A 28 -13.36 12.87 -3.38
N GLY A 29 -12.10 12.55 -3.07
CA GLY A 29 -11.69 11.15 -3.00
C GLY A 29 -12.68 10.45 -2.08
N GLU A 30 -13.21 9.30 -2.50
CA GLU A 30 -14.14 8.48 -1.71
C GLU A 30 -13.71 8.49 -0.23
N PRO A 31 -14.44 9.19 0.66
CA PRO A 31 -13.98 9.46 2.03
C PRO A 31 -13.70 8.19 2.85
N SER A 32 -14.20 7.04 2.40
CA SER A 32 -14.00 5.73 3.04
C SER A 32 -12.56 5.25 2.97
N LEU A 33 -11.82 5.49 1.89
CA LEU A 33 -10.47 4.91 1.72
C LEU A 33 -9.36 5.72 2.38
N ALA A 34 -9.60 7.01 2.64
CA ALA A 34 -8.63 7.86 3.31
C ALA A 34 -8.35 7.42 4.77
N ASN A 35 -9.32 6.75 5.39
CA ASN A 35 -9.27 6.33 6.80
C ASN A 35 -9.07 4.83 6.98
N GLN A 36 -8.74 4.09 5.92
CA GLN A 36 -8.45 2.66 6.06
C GLN A 36 -7.17 2.43 6.85
N PHE A 37 -7.07 1.28 7.50
CA PHE A 37 -5.88 0.89 8.25
C PHE A 37 -4.61 1.07 7.42
N ASP A 38 -3.65 1.77 8.02
CA ASP A 38 -2.36 2.05 7.42
C ASP A 38 -1.28 1.20 8.11
N PRO A 39 -0.70 0.19 7.44
CA PRO A 39 0.27 -0.69 8.07
C PRO A 39 1.55 0.03 8.53
N CYS A 40 1.88 1.21 8.01
CA CYS A 40 3.01 2.01 8.49
C CYS A 40 2.75 2.67 9.86
N THR A 41 1.54 2.53 10.41
CA THR A 41 1.25 2.98 11.78
C THR A 41 1.58 1.93 12.84
N ILE A 42 2.02 0.72 12.45
CA ILE A 42 2.52 -0.29 13.38
C ILE A 42 3.79 0.26 14.06
N PRO A 43 3.87 0.27 15.41
CA PRO A 43 5.01 0.87 16.09
C PRO A 43 6.36 0.23 15.75
N ASP A 44 7.40 1.04 15.58
CA ASP A 44 8.78 0.58 15.33
C ASP A 44 9.27 -0.46 16.34
N ASP A 45 8.91 -0.32 17.61
CA ASP A 45 9.29 -1.27 18.66
C ASP A 45 8.58 -2.63 18.49
N ALA A 46 7.38 -2.64 17.92
CA ALA A 46 6.68 -3.86 17.55
C ALA A 46 7.35 -4.55 16.36
N ILE A 47 7.71 -3.79 15.32
CA ILE A 47 8.46 -4.30 14.16
C ILE A 47 9.83 -4.83 14.60
N ALA A 48 10.55 -4.10 15.44
CA ALA A 48 11.85 -4.51 15.95
C ALA A 48 11.78 -5.82 16.77
N ARG A 49 10.70 -6.04 17.53
CA ARG A 49 10.51 -7.28 18.30
C ARG A 49 10.38 -8.53 17.41
N THR A 50 9.92 -8.39 16.17
CA THR A 50 9.86 -9.52 15.21
C THR A 50 11.24 -9.83 14.60
N GLY A 51 12.20 -8.92 14.80
CA GLY A 51 13.53 -8.95 14.23
C GLY A 51 13.62 -8.30 12.85
N LEU A 52 12.55 -7.70 12.32
CA LEU A 52 12.63 -6.85 11.13
C LEU A 52 13.38 -5.55 11.43
N ASP A 53 13.89 -4.89 10.39
CA ASP A 53 14.57 -3.59 10.52
C ASP A 53 13.57 -2.43 10.40
N PRO A 54 13.17 -1.77 11.51
CA PRO A 54 12.21 -0.65 11.44
C PRO A 54 12.75 0.54 10.66
N GLN A 55 14.08 0.74 10.59
CA GLN A 55 14.68 1.86 9.86
C GLN A 55 14.62 1.66 8.33
N SER A 56 14.23 0.47 7.88
CA SER A 56 14.05 0.14 6.48
C SER A 56 12.60 0.25 5.99
N GLU A 57 11.75 0.87 6.82
CA GLU A 57 10.35 1.14 6.49
C GLU A 57 10.23 1.82 5.12
N ARG A 58 9.28 1.31 4.32
CA ARG A 58 8.92 1.91 3.04
C ARG A 58 7.42 1.84 2.82
N GLU A 59 6.85 2.97 2.42
CA GLU A 59 5.49 3.03 1.90
C GLU A 59 5.44 2.47 0.47
N GLY A 60 4.39 1.70 0.16
CA GLY A 60 4.20 1.12 -1.16
C GLY A 60 5.11 -0.08 -1.49
N LEU A 61 5.04 -0.55 -2.73
CA LEU A 61 5.90 -1.60 -3.28
C LEU A 61 7.22 -1.03 -3.85
N GLY A 62 7.49 0.25 -3.63
CA GLY A 62 8.54 1.06 -4.27
C GLY A 62 8.03 2.44 -4.71
N PRO A 63 8.92 3.33 -5.20
CA PRO A 63 8.55 4.69 -5.58
C PRO A 63 7.38 4.72 -6.59
N GLY A 64 6.28 5.39 -6.22
CA GLY A 64 5.14 5.62 -7.13
C GLY A 64 4.17 4.44 -7.32
N THR A 65 4.21 3.41 -6.47
CA THR A 65 3.36 2.21 -6.60
C THR A 65 2.15 2.18 -5.65
N SER A 66 1.96 3.20 -4.80
CA SER A 66 0.75 3.33 -3.99
C SER A 66 -0.46 3.60 -4.88
N THR A 67 -1.39 2.66 -4.96
CA THR A 67 -2.68 2.90 -5.60
C THR A 67 -3.64 3.51 -4.59
N ARG A 68 -4.65 4.26 -5.05
CA ARG A 68 -5.65 4.90 -4.17
C ARG A 68 -6.45 3.91 -3.31
N GLU A 69 -6.38 2.62 -3.62
CA GLU A 69 -7.19 1.57 -3.01
C GLU A 69 -6.44 0.80 -1.92
N TRP A 70 -5.11 0.93 -1.85
CA TRP A 70 -4.28 0.12 -0.99
C TRP A 70 -3.40 0.98 -0.09
N LYS A 71 -3.37 0.64 1.19
CA LYS A 71 -2.35 1.09 2.13
C LYS A 71 -1.28 0.00 2.22
N MET A 72 -0.02 0.39 2.16
CA MET A 72 1.08 -0.55 2.00
C MET A 72 2.27 -0.11 2.83
N CYS A 73 2.82 -1.04 3.60
CA CYS A 73 4.07 -0.83 4.30
C CYS A 73 4.95 -2.07 4.24
N GLY A 74 6.26 -1.87 4.24
CA GLY A 74 7.20 -2.99 4.27
C GLY A 74 8.53 -2.65 4.92
N TRP A 75 9.19 -3.70 5.39
CA TRP A 75 10.48 -3.65 6.08
C TRP A 75 11.40 -4.74 5.52
N ASN A 76 12.70 -4.54 5.60
CA ASN A 76 13.69 -5.58 5.34
C ASN A 76 13.74 -6.58 6.51
N GLY A 77 14.26 -7.77 6.21
CA GLY A 77 14.73 -8.71 7.22
C GLY A 77 15.76 -8.10 8.19
N PRO A 78 16.18 -8.86 9.21
CA PRO A 78 17.04 -8.37 10.28
C PRO A 78 18.26 -7.61 9.78
N THR A 79 18.66 -6.55 10.49
CA THR A 79 19.87 -5.80 10.18
C THR A 79 21.08 -6.75 10.12
N GLY A 80 21.81 -6.72 9.01
CA GLY A 80 22.92 -7.65 8.74
C GLY A 80 22.51 -8.99 8.10
N ASN A 81 21.21 -9.24 7.94
CA ASN A 81 20.64 -10.40 7.25
C ASN A 81 19.41 -10.01 6.41
N THR A 82 19.59 -9.02 5.53
CA THR A 82 18.50 -8.35 4.79
C THR A 82 18.18 -9.04 3.46
N TRP A 83 18.16 -10.37 3.39
CA TRP A 83 17.98 -11.09 2.12
C TRP A 83 16.52 -11.14 1.63
N TYR A 84 15.59 -10.68 2.45
CA TYR A 84 14.17 -10.62 2.15
C TYR A 84 13.55 -9.29 2.59
N SER A 85 12.40 -8.98 2.01
CA SER A 85 11.48 -7.94 2.51
C SER A 85 10.19 -8.60 3.00
N TYR A 86 9.59 -8.04 4.04
CA TYR A 86 8.25 -8.36 4.53
C TYR A 86 7.34 -7.17 4.26
N GLN A 87 6.15 -7.41 3.70
CA GLN A 87 5.24 -6.36 3.27
C GLN A 87 3.80 -6.68 3.64
N ILE A 88 3.07 -5.65 4.04
CA ILE A 88 1.65 -5.69 4.38
C ILE A 88 0.92 -4.73 3.44
N GLN A 89 -0.16 -5.20 2.83
CA GLN A 89 -1.10 -4.41 2.05
C GLN A 89 -2.49 -4.56 2.67
N PHE A 90 -3.21 -3.45 2.79
CA PHE A 90 -4.57 -3.42 3.30
C PHE A 90 -5.50 -2.63 2.38
N SER A 91 -6.72 -3.12 2.21
CA SER A 91 -7.79 -2.42 1.48
C SER A 91 -9.18 -2.78 2.00
N GLN A 92 -10.03 -1.76 2.16
CA GLN A 92 -11.45 -1.96 2.47
C GLN A 92 -12.31 -2.34 1.26
N ARG A 93 -11.73 -2.35 0.04
CA ARG A 93 -12.47 -2.61 -1.22
C ARG A 93 -12.48 -4.07 -1.63
N PHE A 94 -11.58 -4.87 -1.09
CA PHE A 94 -11.36 -6.24 -1.51
C PHE A 94 -11.65 -7.22 -0.37
N THR A 95 -11.89 -8.46 -0.76
CA THR A 95 -12.17 -9.59 0.13
C THR A 95 -11.27 -10.78 -0.22
N LEU A 96 -11.20 -11.77 0.67
CA LEU A 96 -10.47 -13.02 0.41
C LEU A 96 -11.04 -13.78 -0.78
N GLU A 97 -12.33 -13.62 -1.09
CA GLU A 97 -12.95 -14.20 -2.29
C GLU A 97 -12.39 -13.58 -3.57
N ASP A 98 -12.11 -12.28 -3.59
CA ASP A 98 -11.47 -11.61 -4.73
C ASP A 98 -10.07 -12.16 -4.99
N VAL A 99 -9.32 -12.50 -3.93
CA VAL A 99 -8.02 -13.16 -4.02
C VAL A 99 -8.16 -14.52 -4.71
N ARG A 100 -9.18 -15.32 -4.36
CA ARG A 100 -9.43 -16.63 -4.97
C ARG A 100 -9.88 -16.56 -6.42
N LYS A 101 -10.63 -15.51 -6.79
CA LYS A 101 -11.16 -15.31 -8.14
C LYS A 101 -10.11 -14.82 -9.13
N LYS A 102 -9.00 -14.25 -8.65
CA LYS A 102 -7.93 -13.74 -9.52
C LYS A 102 -7.22 -14.91 -10.22
N ALA A 103 -7.29 -14.94 -11.54
CA ALA A 103 -6.75 -16.04 -12.35
C ALA A 103 -5.24 -16.28 -12.17
N ASP A 104 -4.47 -15.23 -11.86
CA ASP A 104 -3.02 -15.33 -11.63
C ASP A 104 -2.67 -15.90 -10.26
N ASN A 105 -3.65 -16.03 -9.36
CA ASN A 105 -3.47 -16.63 -8.05
C ASN A 105 -3.76 -18.13 -8.12
N THR A 106 -2.84 -18.94 -7.65
CA THR A 106 -2.88 -20.41 -7.72
C THR A 106 -2.44 -21.03 -6.40
N ASP A 107 -2.48 -22.37 -6.33
CA ASP A 107 -1.95 -23.17 -5.21
C ASP A 107 -2.44 -22.69 -3.84
N PHE A 108 -3.76 -22.50 -3.74
CA PHE A 108 -4.46 -22.06 -2.55
C PHE A 108 -4.40 -23.11 -1.44
N SER A 109 -4.04 -22.68 -0.23
CA SER A 109 -4.12 -23.49 0.99
C SER A 109 -4.69 -22.67 2.13
N ASP A 110 -5.74 -23.20 2.77
CA ASP A 110 -6.24 -22.62 4.03
C ASP A 110 -5.30 -23.02 5.16
N ILE A 111 -4.85 -22.03 5.93
CA ILE A 111 -3.92 -22.18 7.03
C ILE A 111 -4.36 -21.37 8.24
N THR A 112 -3.69 -21.58 9.37
CA THR A 112 -3.87 -20.77 10.57
C THR A 112 -2.57 -20.04 10.86
N VAL A 113 -2.67 -18.71 11.04
CA VAL A 113 -1.54 -17.86 11.44
C VAL A 113 -1.97 -17.09 12.69
N GLY A 114 -1.31 -17.36 13.82
CA GLY A 114 -1.80 -16.95 15.14
C GLY A 114 -3.22 -17.44 15.37
N ARG A 115 -4.17 -16.53 15.59
CA ARG A 115 -5.60 -16.85 15.76
C ARG A 115 -6.44 -16.67 14.49
N ARG A 116 -5.83 -16.33 13.35
CA ARG A 116 -6.55 -16.00 12.11
C ARG A 116 -6.57 -17.19 11.16
N THR A 117 -7.72 -17.42 10.52
CA THR A 117 -7.78 -18.26 9.32
C THR A 117 -7.30 -17.43 8.16
N ALA A 118 -6.33 -17.95 7.42
CA ALA A 118 -5.71 -17.24 6.32
C ALA A 118 -5.53 -18.16 5.11
N LEU A 119 -5.36 -17.55 3.95
CA LEU A 119 -5.15 -18.18 2.67
C LEU A 119 -3.69 -17.99 2.25
N GLN A 120 -2.93 -19.07 2.20
CA GLN A 120 -1.67 -19.09 1.48
C GLN A 120 -1.96 -19.28 -0.01
N TYR A 121 -1.23 -18.57 -0.87
CA TYR A 121 -1.37 -18.72 -2.32
C TYR A 121 -0.08 -18.32 -3.06
N ARG A 122 0.01 -18.70 -4.34
CA ARG A 122 1.09 -18.31 -5.24
C ARG A 122 0.57 -17.32 -6.28
N LEU A 123 1.38 -16.35 -6.67
CA LEU A 123 1.15 -15.53 -7.86
C LEU A 123 2.00 -16.09 -9.00
N GLN A 124 1.36 -16.56 -10.07
CA GLN A 124 2.06 -17.17 -11.21
C GLN A 124 3.15 -16.28 -11.80
N ALA A 125 2.93 -14.95 -11.81
CA ALA A 125 3.89 -13.98 -12.35
C ALA A 125 5.19 -13.86 -11.54
N THR A 126 5.20 -14.32 -10.29
CA THR A 126 6.33 -14.15 -9.36
C THR A 126 6.91 -15.49 -8.86
N ASP A 127 6.52 -16.61 -9.47
CA ASP A 127 7.03 -17.96 -9.19
C ASP A 127 8.56 -18.04 -9.17
N ALA A 128 9.24 -17.28 -10.03
CA ALA A 128 10.70 -17.26 -10.10
C ALA A 128 11.39 -16.42 -9.02
N LEU A 129 10.66 -15.52 -8.34
CA LEU A 129 11.25 -14.48 -7.49
C LEU A 129 11.39 -14.87 -6.02
N GLY A 130 10.97 -16.09 -5.64
CA GLY A 130 10.98 -16.50 -4.24
C GLY A 130 10.07 -15.57 -3.43
N ILE A 131 8.77 -15.83 -3.48
CA ILE A 131 7.77 -15.06 -2.75
C ILE A 131 6.80 -16.02 -2.08
N CYS A 132 6.38 -15.69 -0.87
CA CYS A 132 5.24 -16.34 -0.24
C CYS A 132 4.16 -15.32 0.04
N ASN A 133 2.92 -15.63 -0.34
CA ASN A 133 1.78 -14.74 -0.15
C ASN A 133 0.79 -15.37 0.82
N LEU A 134 0.26 -14.50 1.67
CA LEU A 134 -0.76 -14.76 2.66
C LEU A 134 -1.85 -13.71 2.48
N ALA A 135 -3.11 -14.09 2.65
CA ALA A 135 -4.20 -13.14 2.74
C ALA A 135 -5.23 -13.59 3.77
N PHE A 136 -5.90 -12.65 4.43
CA PHE A 136 -7.05 -12.96 5.28
C PHE A 136 -8.04 -11.79 5.31
N ASP A 137 -9.31 -12.11 5.48
CA ASP A 137 -10.34 -11.10 5.72
C ASP A 137 -10.23 -10.56 7.15
N THR A 138 -10.54 -9.28 7.26
CA THR A 138 -10.78 -8.55 8.50
C THR A 138 -12.23 -8.06 8.49
N ASN A 139 -12.73 -7.58 9.62
CA ASN A 139 -14.05 -6.95 9.72
C ASN A 139 -14.16 -5.67 8.89
N GLU A 140 -13.04 -5.12 8.41
CA GLU A 140 -12.98 -3.86 7.67
C GLU A 140 -12.57 -4.03 6.20
N GLY A 141 -12.04 -5.19 5.81
CA GLY A 141 -11.45 -5.40 4.48
C GLY A 141 -10.43 -6.52 4.43
N LEU A 142 -9.62 -6.54 3.38
CA LEU A 142 -8.62 -7.57 3.11
C LEU A 142 -7.23 -7.12 3.52
N ALA A 143 -6.51 -7.97 4.25
CA ALA A 143 -5.06 -7.90 4.42
C ALA A 143 -4.38 -8.89 3.47
N GLN A 144 -3.41 -8.42 2.67
CA GLN A 144 -2.49 -9.26 1.91
C GLN A 144 -1.07 -9.02 2.41
N ILE A 145 -0.37 -10.09 2.79
CA ILE A 145 0.94 -10.03 3.40
C ILE A 145 1.86 -10.98 2.66
N PHE A 146 3.09 -10.55 2.39
CA PHE A 146 4.04 -11.40 1.70
C PHE A 146 5.48 -11.12 2.13
N ALA A 147 6.33 -12.12 1.92
CA ALA A 147 7.77 -11.97 1.99
C ALA A 147 8.36 -12.32 0.63
N LEU A 148 9.33 -11.52 0.22
CA LEU A 148 9.96 -11.57 -1.09
C LEU A 148 11.48 -11.59 -0.90
N SER A 149 12.15 -12.53 -1.55
CA SER A 149 13.62 -12.54 -1.62
C SER A 149 14.15 -11.41 -2.49
N HIS A 150 15.30 -10.83 -2.14
CA HIS A 150 15.92 -9.75 -2.94
C HIS A 150 16.58 -10.27 -4.22
N SER A 151 16.96 -11.55 -4.22
CA SER A 151 17.47 -12.27 -5.39
C SER A 151 16.94 -13.69 -5.40
N VAL A 152 16.76 -14.25 -6.60
CA VAL A 152 16.39 -15.67 -6.80
C VAL A 152 17.30 -16.61 -6.01
N THR A 153 18.59 -16.27 -5.88
CA THR A 153 19.58 -17.07 -5.15
C THR A 153 19.40 -17.06 -3.65
N ASP A 154 18.65 -16.10 -3.10
CA ASP A 154 18.49 -15.94 -1.65
C ASP A 154 17.42 -16.87 -1.08
N THR A 155 16.61 -17.50 -1.93
CA THR A 155 15.66 -18.56 -1.52
C THR A 155 16.31 -19.71 -0.76
N LYS A 156 17.62 -19.91 -0.90
CA LYS A 156 18.39 -20.89 -0.12
C LYS A 156 18.62 -20.49 1.35
N ASN A 157 18.38 -19.24 1.71
CA ASN A 157 18.68 -18.68 3.02
C ASN A 157 17.54 -18.91 4.04
N GLY A 158 16.39 -19.41 3.60
CA GLY A 158 15.26 -19.78 4.47
C GLY A 158 13.95 -19.94 3.71
N ASP A 159 12.93 -20.44 4.41
CA ASP A 159 11.56 -20.54 3.88
C ASP A 159 10.81 -19.21 4.07
N LEU A 160 10.41 -18.59 2.96
CA LEU A 160 9.68 -17.32 2.99
C LEU A 160 8.26 -17.44 3.54
N CYS A 161 7.63 -18.61 3.43
CA CYS A 161 6.32 -18.83 4.04
C CYS A 161 6.44 -18.88 5.56
N GLU A 162 7.43 -19.60 6.09
CA GLU A 162 7.72 -19.58 7.53
C GLU A 162 7.98 -18.15 8.03
N ILE A 163 8.73 -17.37 7.25
CA ILE A 163 9.01 -15.95 7.55
C ILE A 163 7.72 -15.12 7.59
N VAL A 164 6.86 -15.20 6.57
CA VAL A 164 5.60 -14.45 6.54
C VAL A 164 4.71 -14.82 7.71
N PHE A 165 4.56 -16.12 7.98
CA PHE A 165 3.63 -16.59 9.02
C PHE A 165 4.10 -16.12 10.39
N ARG A 166 5.40 -16.28 10.70
CA ARG A 166 5.98 -15.83 11.96
C ARG A 166 5.81 -14.34 12.17
N HIS A 167 6.22 -13.50 11.21
CA HIS A 167 6.11 -12.05 11.36
C HIS A 167 4.66 -11.58 11.45
N THR A 168 3.75 -12.23 10.72
CA THR A 168 2.31 -11.93 10.77
C THR A 168 1.72 -12.27 12.14
N GLU A 169 2.10 -13.41 12.71
CA GLU A 169 1.71 -13.82 14.07
C GLU A 169 2.26 -12.85 15.12
N ASP A 170 3.53 -12.47 15.03
CA ASP A 170 4.19 -11.55 15.98
C ASP A 170 3.51 -10.17 16.06
N ILE A 171 2.90 -9.70 14.95
CA ILE A 171 2.21 -8.41 14.87
C ILE A 171 0.68 -8.52 14.89
N GLU A 172 0.10 -9.71 15.12
CA GLU A 172 -1.33 -9.96 14.92
C GLU A 172 -2.24 -8.94 15.63
N GLN A 173 -1.82 -8.49 16.82
CA GLN A 173 -2.52 -7.52 17.66
C GLN A 173 -2.60 -6.10 17.07
N PHE A 174 -1.75 -5.77 16.11
CA PHE A 174 -1.73 -4.47 15.42
C PHE A 174 -2.50 -4.49 14.10
N LEU A 175 -2.94 -5.67 13.64
CA LEU A 175 -3.72 -5.82 12.41
C LEU A 175 -5.22 -5.68 12.72
N PRO A 176 -6.03 -5.13 11.79
CA PRO A 176 -7.47 -5.02 11.98
C PRO A 176 -8.10 -6.38 12.34
N PRO A 177 -9.09 -6.43 13.25
CA PRO A 177 -9.66 -7.69 13.74
C PRO A 177 -10.38 -8.45 12.61
N SER A 178 -10.32 -9.78 12.63
CA SER A 178 -11.12 -10.68 11.77
C SER A 178 -12.44 -11.08 12.41
#